data_AF-A0AAF0ZNN0-F1
#
_entry.id   AF-A0AAF0ZNN0-F1
#
_cell.length_a   1.000
_cell.length_b   1.000
_cell.length_c   1.000
_cell.angle_alpha   90.00
_cell.angle_beta   90.00
_cell.angle_gamma   90.00
#
_symmetry.space_group_name_H-M   'P 1'
#
loop_
_entity.id
_entity.type
_entity.pdbx_description
1 polymer ?
#
loop_
_entity_poly.entity_id
_entity_poly.type
_entity_poly.pdbx_seq_one_letter_code
_entity_poly.pdbx_strand_id
1 'polypeptide(L)'
;MLKTANMRGWVKGFDVARENTESLEVTHLQYADDTLIFCGAEEDQLKYLRVILVLFEGVSRLHINWIKSSMYTINEVNNIDLLASILGGEVGTLRTTYLGMPLGAKSKSLEIWNGVIEKCEKKLARWKTQYLSRGGRLTLINSVLDALPTYLLSLFPIPPGITKRLDNIRRKFLWQGNKENRGFHLVKWNAVTTGKKNGGLGIKNMELHGKALLMKWLCKYSNENQTLWRRVIGAKYENEDSWMTKIVTTPYGISLWRSIRALWEKVKPKFKMKVGNGNKIKFWKDEWHEKGNLETLFPDIYNLAMFQQRTIAELWTPQGWNFIFRREPNDWEVMRLAEFLNLVGNFTGLQAYEDMLWWKGNNKGEFKVHSTYRLMDQSSQ
;
A
#
# COMPACT_ATOMS: atom_id res chain seq x y z
N MET A 1 27.69 -8.13 -3.16
CA MET A 1 28.69 -7.70 -2.16
C MET A 1 28.04 -7.38 -0.81
N LEU A 2 27.15 -6.40 -0.69
CA LEU A 2 26.51 -6.04 0.61
C LEU A 2 25.78 -7.19 1.30
N LYS A 3 24.99 -8.01 0.57
CA LYS A 3 24.33 -9.19 1.16
C LYS A 3 25.34 -10.18 1.75
N THR A 4 26.47 -10.40 1.09
CA THR A 4 27.55 -11.28 1.55
C THR A 4 28.24 -10.70 2.79
N ALA A 5 28.47 -9.39 2.81
CA ALA A 5 29.02 -8.70 3.97
C ALA A 5 28.10 -8.83 5.19
N ASN A 6 26.78 -8.74 4.98
CA ASN A 6 25.81 -8.97 6.05
C ASN A 6 25.85 -10.41 6.58
N MET A 7 25.82 -11.40 5.68
CA MET A 7 25.91 -12.82 6.08
C MET A 7 27.18 -13.15 6.86
N ARG A 8 28.27 -12.39 6.65
CA ARG A 8 29.54 -12.53 7.37
C ARG A 8 29.64 -11.66 8.62
N GLY A 9 28.62 -10.86 8.93
CA GLY A 9 28.59 -9.95 10.08
C GLY A 9 29.47 -8.71 9.95
N TRP A 10 29.96 -8.39 8.74
CA TRP A 10 30.84 -7.24 8.50
C TRP A 10 30.10 -5.91 8.44
N VAL A 11 28.85 -5.93 7.97
CA VAL A 11 27.98 -4.76 7.89
C VAL A 11 26.62 -5.17 8.41
N LYS A 12 26.17 -4.53 9.48
CA LYS A 12 24.83 -4.72 10.03
C LYS A 12 23.87 -3.71 9.42
N GLY A 13 22.72 -4.18 8.98
CA GLY A 13 21.64 -3.37 8.45
C GLY A 13 20.71 -2.83 9.54
N PHE A 14 19.58 -2.31 9.08
CA PHE A 14 18.49 -1.92 9.95
C PHE A 14 17.62 -3.13 10.27
N ASP A 15 17.57 -3.54 11.54
CA ASP A 15 16.63 -4.56 12.00
C ASP A 15 15.23 -3.96 12.17
N VAL A 16 14.26 -4.59 11.52
CA VAL A 16 12.86 -4.18 11.51
C VAL A 16 12.08 -4.85 12.63
N ALA A 17 12.54 -6.00 13.12
CA ALA A 17 11.81 -6.84 14.06
C ALA A 17 11.71 -6.21 15.46
N ARG A 18 10.59 -6.48 16.14
CA ARG A 18 10.51 -6.39 17.60
C ARG A 18 10.82 -7.78 18.17
N GLU A 19 11.24 -7.83 19.44
CA GLU A 19 11.87 -8.96 20.16
C GLU A 19 11.29 -10.38 19.99
N ASN A 20 10.12 -10.56 19.34
CA ASN A 20 9.41 -11.84 19.17
C ASN A 20 9.10 -12.24 17.71
N THR A 21 9.78 -11.67 16.71
CA THR A 21 9.58 -12.05 15.28
C THR A 21 10.91 -12.42 14.62
N GLU A 22 10.88 -13.24 13.56
CA GLU A 22 12.06 -13.50 12.73
C GLU A 22 12.77 -12.18 12.39
N SER A 23 14.04 -12.07 12.77
CA SER A 23 14.85 -10.86 12.55
C SER A 23 14.88 -10.54 11.05
N LEU A 24 14.31 -9.40 10.67
CA LEU A 24 14.32 -8.93 9.29
C LEU A 24 15.23 -7.73 9.19
N GLU A 25 16.44 -7.99 8.71
CA GLU A 25 17.46 -6.98 8.56
C GLU A 25 17.50 -6.44 7.11
N VAL A 26 17.47 -5.12 6.99
CA VAL A 26 17.53 -4.41 5.71
C VAL A 26 18.84 -3.65 5.62
N THR A 27 19.73 -4.07 4.73
CA THR A 27 21.04 -3.40 4.54
C THR A 27 21.05 -2.36 3.44
N HIS A 28 20.18 -2.48 2.43
CA HIS A 28 20.14 -1.52 1.33
C HIS A 28 18.78 -1.49 0.63
N LEU A 29 18.46 -0.35 0.04
CA LEU A 29 17.35 -0.15 -0.88
C LEU A 29 17.91 0.53 -2.13
N GLN A 30 17.62 -0.03 -3.30
CA GLN A 30 18.19 0.45 -4.56
C GLN A 30 17.08 0.76 -5.57
N TYR A 31 17.22 1.87 -6.26
CA TYR A 31 16.43 2.24 -7.42
C TYR A 31 17.35 2.86 -8.48
N ALA A 32 17.66 2.10 -9.53
CA ALA A 32 18.69 2.45 -10.51
C ALA A 32 20.04 2.79 -9.83
N ASP A 33 20.54 4.01 -10.01
CA ASP A 33 21.77 4.54 -9.40
C ASP A 33 21.55 5.07 -7.97
N ASP A 34 20.33 5.47 -7.62
CA ASP A 34 19.98 5.91 -6.27
C ASP A 34 19.96 4.71 -5.30
N THR A 35 20.93 4.67 -4.37
CA THR A 35 21.07 3.58 -3.40
C THR A 35 21.11 4.13 -1.97
N LEU A 36 20.21 3.65 -1.12
CA LEU A 36 20.28 3.83 0.33
C LEU A 36 20.94 2.62 0.95
N ILE A 37 21.94 2.84 1.80
CA ILE A 37 22.65 1.79 2.55
C ILE A 37 22.42 2.06 4.04
N PHE A 38 21.98 1.03 4.76
CA PHE A 38 21.87 1.03 6.21
C PHE A 38 23.09 0.31 6.77
N CYS A 39 23.74 0.95 7.75
CA CYS A 39 24.95 0.47 8.38
C CYS A 39 24.92 0.87 9.86
N GLY A 40 25.51 0.05 10.73
CA GLY A 40 25.77 0.45 12.11
C GLY A 40 26.73 1.64 12.19
N ALA A 41 26.61 2.43 13.26
CA ALA A 41 27.48 3.58 13.54
C ALA A 41 28.81 3.16 14.17
N GLU A 42 29.48 2.19 13.55
CA GLU A 42 30.77 1.64 13.98
C GLU A 42 31.81 1.90 12.89
N GLU A 43 33.01 2.35 13.29
CA GLU A 43 34.08 2.66 12.33
C GLU A 43 34.45 1.47 11.43
N ASP A 44 34.51 0.27 12.01
CA ASP A 44 34.91 -0.93 11.28
C ASP A 44 33.88 -1.31 10.20
N GLN A 45 32.58 -1.17 10.49
CA GLN A 45 31.55 -1.40 9.48
C GLN A 45 31.66 -0.42 8.30
N LEU A 46 32.00 0.85 8.56
CA LEU A 46 32.22 1.84 7.51
C LEU A 46 33.50 1.59 6.70
N LYS A 47 34.57 1.08 7.33
CA LYS A 47 35.77 0.63 6.61
C LYS A 47 35.43 -0.52 5.67
N TYR A 48 34.68 -1.52 6.15
CA TYR A 48 34.19 -2.62 5.29
C TYR A 48 33.31 -2.10 4.16
N LEU A 49 32.40 -1.16 4.45
CA LEU A 49 31.55 -0.55 3.43
C LEU A 49 32.38 0.18 2.36
N ARG A 50 33.39 0.97 2.76
CA ARG A 50 34.29 1.64 1.82
C ARG A 50 35.04 0.66 0.94
N VAL A 51 35.56 -0.44 1.50
CA VAL A 51 36.21 -1.49 0.70
C VAL A 51 35.23 -2.11 -0.29
N ILE A 52 33.99 -2.41 0.13
CA ILE A 52 32.94 -2.93 -0.75
C ILE A 52 32.66 -1.97 -1.91
N LEU A 53 32.59 -0.67 -1.62
CA LEU A 53 32.34 0.38 -2.60
C LEU A 53 33.50 0.52 -3.60
N VAL A 54 34.76 0.49 -3.13
CA VAL A 54 35.94 0.50 -4.01
C VAL A 54 36.03 -0.77 -4.88
N LEU A 55 35.72 -1.94 -4.31
CA LEU A 55 35.65 -3.19 -5.06
C LEU A 55 34.55 -3.13 -6.13
N PHE A 56 33.41 -2.53 -5.81
CA PHE A 56 32.35 -2.31 -6.77
C PHE A 56 32.82 -1.38 -7.90
N GLU A 57 33.50 -0.28 -7.61
CA GLU A 57 34.05 0.61 -8.66
C GLU A 57 35.03 -0.13 -9.57
N GLY A 58 35.94 -0.92 -8.99
CA GLY A 58 36.93 -1.70 -9.74
C GLY A 58 36.31 -2.76 -10.66
N VAL A 59 35.26 -3.45 -10.19
CA VAL A 59 34.59 -4.52 -10.98
C VAL A 59 33.61 -3.95 -12.00
N SER A 60 32.84 -2.92 -11.63
CA SER A 60 31.80 -2.34 -12.50
C SER A 60 32.33 -1.30 -13.47
N ARG A 61 33.53 -0.74 -13.23
CA ARG A 61 34.07 0.45 -13.90
C ARG A 61 33.17 1.69 -13.77
N LEU A 62 32.29 1.71 -12.77
CA LEU A 62 31.52 2.88 -12.39
C LEU A 62 32.22 3.61 -11.25
N HIS A 63 31.92 4.89 -11.10
CA HIS A 63 32.42 5.71 -10.00
C HIS A 63 31.27 6.19 -9.12
N ILE A 64 31.50 6.18 -7.82
CA ILE A 64 30.58 6.70 -6.81
C ILE A 64 30.71 8.21 -6.81
N ASN A 65 29.56 8.88 -6.95
CA ASN A 65 29.51 10.33 -6.87
C ASN A 65 29.46 10.75 -5.40
N TRP A 66 30.62 10.96 -4.80
CA TRP A 66 30.75 11.38 -3.40
C TRP A 66 30.15 12.77 -3.12
N ILE A 67 30.11 13.66 -4.13
CA ILE A 67 29.45 14.98 -4.01
C ILE A 67 27.93 14.83 -3.80
N LYS A 68 27.32 13.80 -4.39
CA LYS A 68 25.89 13.50 -4.24
C LYS A 68 25.59 12.50 -3.12
N SER A 69 26.63 11.91 -2.52
CA SER A 69 26.49 10.87 -1.50
C SER A 69 26.66 11.50 -0.12
N SER A 70 25.66 11.34 0.73
CA SER A 70 25.69 11.91 2.09
C SER A 70 25.29 10.87 3.12
N MET A 71 25.87 11.00 4.30
CA MET A 71 25.56 10.18 5.46
C MET A 71 24.49 10.86 6.31
N TYR A 72 23.51 10.10 6.78
CA TYR A 72 22.42 10.61 7.62
C TYR A 72 22.31 9.78 8.89
N THR A 73 22.14 10.43 10.03
CA THR A 73 21.92 9.74 11.30
C THR A 73 20.44 9.65 11.63
N ILE A 74 19.99 8.47 12.05
CA ILE A 74 18.59 8.22 12.45
C ILE A 74 18.37 8.50 13.94
N ASN A 75 19.45 8.50 14.74
CA ASN A 75 19.48 8.80 16.18
C ASN A 75 20.74 9.62 16.51
N GLU A 76 20.97 9.93 17.78
CA GLU A 76 22.23 10.51 18.23
C GLU A 76 23.39 9.53 17.97
N VAL A 77 24.39 10.02 17.25
CA VAL A 77 25.62 9.28 16.94
C VAL A 77 26.79 10.19 17.26
N ASN A 78 27.67 9.72 18.13
CA ASN A 78 28.90 10.43 18.47
C ASN A 78 29.87 10.37 17.28
N ASN A 79 30.64 11.44 17.06
CA ASN A 79 31.71 11.51 16.06
C ASN A 79 31.27 11.23 14.61
N ILE A 80 30.09 11.71 14.20
CA ILE A 80 29.58 11.54 12.84
C ILE A 80 30.54 12.09 11.76
N ASP A 81 31.25 13.19 12.04
CA ASP A 81 32.20 13.78 11.09
C ASP A 81 33.39 12.85 10.82
N LEU A 82 33.87 12.14 11.86
CA LEU A 82 34.90 11.12 11.73
C LEU A 82 34.38 9.97 10.86
N LEU A 83 33.18 9.47 11.14
CA LEU A 83 32.54 8.39 10.38
C LEU A 83 32.34 8.76 8.90
N ALA A 84 31.91 9.99 8.63
CA ALA A 84 31.76 10.53 7.28
C ALA A 84 33.11 10.59 6.54
N SER A 85 34.17 11.01 7.23
CA SER A 85 35.53 11.05 6.67
C SER A 85 36.08 9.66 6.32
N ILE A 86 35.74 8.63 7.10
CA ILE A 86 36.12 7.24 6.82
C ILE A 86 35.49 6.77 5.52
N LEU A 87 34.21 7.07 5.30
CA LEU A 87 33.49 6.66 4.09
C LEU A 87 33.88 7.51 2.86
N GLY A 88 34.16 8.80 3.06
CA GLY A 88 34.50 9.75 2.00
C GLY A 88 33.33 10.63 1.54
N GLY A 89 32.24 10.71 2.32
CA GLY A 89 31.05 11.52 2.02
C GLY A 89 30.84 12.66 3.01
N GLU A 90 29.85 13.51 2.73
CA GLU A 90 29.45 14.62 3.63
C GLU A 90 28.35 14.19 4.60
N VAL A 91 28.29 14.86 5.76
CA VAL A 91 27.17 14.72 6.69
C VAL A 91 25.97 15.51 6.17
N GLY A 92 24.88 14.79 5.88
CA GLY A 92 23.60 15.37 5.50
C GLY A 92 22.66 15.54 6.71
N THR A 93 21.66 16.42 6.57
CA THR A 93 20.61 16.59 7.58
C THR A 93 19.33 15.85 7.17
N LEU A 94 18.68 15.17 8.10
CA LEU A 94 17.41 14.50 7.84
C LEU A 94 16.29 15.53 7.58
N ARG A 95 16.06 15.83 6.31
CA ARG A 95 14.89 16.46 5.67
C ARG A 95 15.10 16.48 4.14
N THR A 96 15.81 15.48 3.61
CA THR A 96 16.22 15.42 2.21
C THR A 96 15.19 14.71 1.35
N THR A 97 15.32 14.84 0.03
CA THR A 97 14.40 14.21 -0.92
C THR A 97 15.06 12.99 -1.55
N TYR A 98 14.44 11.83 -1.44
CA TYR A 98 14.85 10.59 -2.11
C TYR A 98 13.72 10.13 -3.03
N LEU A 99 14.00 9.97 -4.34
CA LEU A 99 13.01 9.63 -5.37
C LEU A 99 11.77 10.55 -5.39
N GLY A 100 11.94 11.83 -5.04
CA GLY A 100 10.84 12.79 -4.94
C GLY A 100 10.02 12.70 -3.64
N MET A 101 10.41 11.84 -2.69
CA MET A 101 9.81 11.69 -1.37
C MET A 101 10.69 12.36 -0.30
N PRO A 102 10.13 13.23 0.56
CA PRO A 102 10.88 13.78 1.69
C PRO A 102 11.12 12.71 2.76
N LEU A 103 12.39 12.45 3.06
CA LEU A 103 12.84 11.60 4.17
C LEU A 103 12.82 12.39 5.48
N GLY A 104 12.47 11.74 6.58
CA GLY A 104 12.41 12.37 7.92
C GLY A 104 11.18 13.26 8.18
N ALA A 105 10.34 13.51 7.18
CA ALA A 105 9.09 14.23 7.37
C ALA A 105 8.04 13.38 8.10
N LYS A 106 7.28 13.99 9.03
CA LYS A 106 6.14 13.32 9.67
C LYS A 106 5.09 12.97 8.61
N SER A 107 4.51 11.78 8.68
CA SER A 107 3.57 11.23 7.67
C SER A 107 2.36 12.12 7.31
N LYS A 108 1.98 13.07 8.18
CA LYS A 108 0.88 14.03 7.98
C LYS A 108 1.35 15.48 7.85
N SER A 109 2.65 15.71 7.72
CA SER A 109 3.18 17.06 7.55
C SER A 109 2.62 17.69 6.29
N LEU A 110 2.19 18.95 6.40
CA LEU A 110 1.74 19.75 5.27
C LEU A 110 2.90 20.04 4.30
N GLU A 111 4.13 20.07 4.82
CA GLU A 111 5.35 20.38 4.06
C GLU A 111 5.59 19.41 2.90
N ILE A 112 5.21 18.14 3.08
CA ILE A 112 5.30 17.09 2.04
C ILE A 112 4.54 17.51 0.76
N TRP A 113 3.47 18.30 0.93
CA TRP A 113 2.56 18.68 -0.16
C TRP A 113 2.91 20.02 -0.80
N ASN A 114 3.78 20.83 -0.18
CA ASN A 114 4.15 22.16 -0.69
C ASN A 114 4.71 22.07 -2.11
N GLY A 115 5.62 21.11 -2.37
CA GLY A 115 6.19 20.92 -3.71
C GLY A 115 5.15 20.57 -4.78
N VAL A 116 4.07 19.87 -4.43
CA VAL A 116 2.96 19.60 -5.37
C VAL A 116 2.11 20.85 -5.60
N ILE A 117 1.81 21.60 -4.55
CA ILE A 117 1.06 22.84 -4.66
C ILE A 117 1.80 23.84 -5.53
N GLU A 118 3.09 24.04 -5.29
CA GLU A 118 3.93 24.93 -6.10
C GLU A 118 3.99 24.49 -7.56
N LYS A 119 4.07 23.18 -7.84
CA LYS A 119 4.01 22.65 -9.21
C LYS A 119 2.67 22.96 -9.87
N CYS A 120 1.55 22.83 -9.15
CA CYS A 120 0.23 23.21 -9.64
C CYS A 120 0.16 24.72 -9.96
N GLU A 121 0.60 25.57 -9.03
CA GLU A 121 0.62 27.03 -9.19
C GLU A 121 1.52 27.46 -10.36
N LYS A 122 2.73 26.87 -10.49
CA LYS A 122 3.64 27.11 -11.63
C LYS A 122 3.03 26.69 -12.98
N LYS A 123 2.30 25.57 -13.03
CA LYS A 123 1.60 25.14 -14.26
C LYS A 123 0.48 26.11 -14.63
N LEU A 124 -0.30 26.57 -13.65
CA LEU A 124 -1.35 27.56 -13.86
C LEU A 124 -0.80 28.89 -14.39
N ALA A 125 0.29 29.39 -13.80
CA ALA A 125 0.92 30.65 -14.24
C ALA A 125 1.37 30.60 -15.71
N ARG A 126 1.81 29.43 -16.20
CA ARG A 126 2.22 29.23 -17.59
C ARG A 126 1.06 29.11 -18.56
N TRP A 127 -0.12 28.68 -18.10
CA TRP A 127 -1.27 28.51 -18.98
C TRP A 127 -1.95 29.85 -19.23
N LYS A 128 -1.91 30.29 -20.49
CA LYS A 128 -2.64 31.49 -20.95
C LYS A 128 -4.14 31.21 -21.00
N THR A 129 -4.77 31.22 -19.83
CA THR A 129 -6.18 30.89 -19.60
C THR A 129 -7.16 31.73 -20.42
N GLN A 130 -6.74 32.91 -20.89
CA GLN A 130 -7.51 33.76 -21.79
C GLN A 130 -7.83 33.11 -23.15
N TYR A 131 -7.00 32.16 -23.59
CA TYR A 131 -7.19 31.41 -24.84
C TYR A 131 -7.80 30.02 -24.63
N LEU A 132 -8.15 29.66 -23.39
CA LEU A 132 -8.69 28.34 -23.07
C LEU A 132 -10.19 28.41 -22.82
N SER A 133 -10.95 27.64 -23.60
CA SER A 133 -12.36 27.39 -23.34
C SER A 133 -12.56 26.68 -21.99
N ARG A 134 -13.77 26.74 -21.42
CA ARG A 134 -14.11 26.01 -20.18
C ARG A 134 -13.84 24.49 -20.32
N GLY A 135 -14.13 23.91 -21.49
CA GLY A 135 -13.82 22.51 -21.79
C GLY A 135 -12.32 22.21 -21.86
N GLY A 136 -11.52 23.13 -22.43
CA GLY A 136 -10.05 23.02 -22.45
C GLY A 136 -9.46 23.07 -21.02
N ARG A 137 -9.97 23.98 -20.18
CA ARG A 137 -9.56 24.07 -18.76
C ARG A 137 -9.92 22.80 -17.99
N LEU A 138 -11.14 22.29 -18.17
CA LEU A 138 -11.57 21.03 -17.57
C LEU A 138 -10.67 19.87 -17.98
N THR A 139 -10.28 19.82 -19.26
CA THR A 139 -9.36 18.79 -19.78
C THR A 139 -8.00 18.87 -19.10
N LEU A 140 -7.42 20.07 -18.97
CA LEU A 140 -6.13 20.29 -18.28
C LEU A 140 -6.18 19.97 -16.78
N ILE A 141 -7.32 20.21 -16.12
CA ILE A 141 -7.51 19.78 -14.72
C ILE A 141 -7.38 18.26 -14.65
N ASN A 142 -8.16 17.54 -15.44
CA ASN A 142 -8.24 16.09 -15.38
C ASN A 142 -6.95 15.39 -15.83
N SER A 143 -6.23 15.94 -16.82
CA SER A 143 -5.03 15.32 -17.38
C SER A 143 -3.74 15.73 -16.65
N VAL A 144 -3.65 16.94 -16.12
CA VAL A 144 -2.42 17.48 -15.51
C VAL A 144 -2.58 17.72 -14.02
N LEU A 145 -3.51 18.58 -13.60
CA LEU A 145 -3.60 18.96 -12.18
C LEU A 145 -4.01 17.80 -11.28
N ASP A 146 -4.87 16.91 -11.77
CA ASP A 146 -5.26 15.71 -11.03
C ASP A 146 -4.14 14.65 -11.00
N ALA A 147 -3.22 14.66 -11.97
CA ALA A 147 -2.10 13.73 -12.05
C ALA A 147 -0.93 14.13 -11.12
N LEU A 148 -0.65 15.43 -10.97
CA LEU A 148 0.45 15.95 -10.14
C LEU A 148 0.47 15.41 -8.69
N PRO A 149 -0.65 15.41 -7.93
CA PRO A 149 -0.66 14.88 -6.57
C PRO A 149 -0.71 13.35 -6.51
N THR A 150 -0.97 12.65 -7.62
CA THR A 150 -1.25 11.20 -7.62
C THR A 150 -0.11 10.38 -7.01
N TYR A 151 1.16 10.76 -7.25
CA TYR A 151 2.31 10.09 -6.64
C TYR A 151 2.26 10.16 -5.11
N LEU A 152 2.14 11.37 -4.54
CA LEU A 152 2.06 11.53 -3.08
C LEU A 152 0.76 10.97 -2.50
N LEU A 153 -0.37 11.09 -3.20
CA LEU A 153 -1.65 10.47 -2.80
C LEU A 153 -1.56 8.95 -2.71
N SER A 154 -0.69 8.33 -3.52
CA SER A 154 -0.45 6.90 -3.44
C SER A 154 0.40 6.50 -2.24
N LEU A 155 1.13 7.43 -1.63
CA LEU A 155 2.04 7.17 -0.51
C LEU A 155 1.50 7.66 0.82
N PHE A 156 0.78 8.78 0.85
CA PHE A 156 0.38 9.48 2.07
C PHE A 156 -1.11 9.84 2.09
N PRO A 157 -1.77 9.78 3.26
CA PRO A 157 -3.11 10.33 3.42
C PRO A 157 -3.06 11.85 3.26
N ILE A 158 -3.88 12.37 2.35
CA ILE A 158 -3.97 13.82 2.11
C ILE A 158 -4.63 14.53 3.31
N PRO A 159 -3.98 15.54 3.91
CA PRO A 159 -4.60 16.34 4.95
C PRO A 159 -5.76 17.19 4.41
N PRO A 160 -6.86 17.40 5.17
CA PRO A 160 -8.01 18.18 4.71
C PRO A 160 -7.66 19.61 4.26
N GLY A 161 -6.66 20.24 4.90
CA GLY A 161 -6.17 21.57 4.50
C GLY A 161 -5.57 21.58 3.09
N ILE A 162 -4.81 20.53 2.73
CA ILE A 162 -4.22 20.39 1.39
C ILE A 162 -5.31 20.10 0.36
N THR A 163 -6.28 19.24 0.68
CA THR A 163 -7.43 18.98 -0.20
C THR A 163 -8.16 20.28 -0.53
N LYS A 164 -8.49 21.09 0.49
CA LYS A 164 -9.13 22.39 0.31
C LYS A 164 -8.30 23.34 -0.56
N ARG A 165 -6.98 23.39 -0.35
CA ARG A 165 -6.08 24.25 -1.15
C ARG A 165 -6.01 23.81 -2.61
N LEU A 166 -5.85 22.52 -2.88
CA LEU A 166 -5.84 21.96 -4.24
C LEU A 166 -7.20 22.13 -4.95
N ASP A 167 -8.30 21.96 -4.23
CA ASP A 167 -9.65 22.20 -4.75
C ASP A 167 -9.85 23.67 -5.10
N ASN A 168 -9.36 24.59 -4.25
CA ASN A 168 -9.44 26.03 -4.53
C ASN A 168 -8.67 26.41 -5.80
N ILE A 169 -7.45 25.88 -5.96
CA ILE A 169 -6.62 26.06 -7.16
C ILE A 169 -7.37 25.59 -8.41
N ARG A 170 -7.91 24.36 -8.40
CA ARG A 170 -8.65 23.79 -9.54
C ARG A 170 -9.95 24.56 -9.83
N ARG A 171 -10.67 24.97 -8.77
CA ARG A 171 -11.92 25.74 -8.88
C ARG A 171 -11.70 27.13 -9.46
N LYS A 172 -10.70 27.87 -8.97
CA LYS A 172 -10.34 29.19 -9.52
C LYS A 172 -9.95 29.07 -10.99
N PHE A 173 -9.12 28.09 -11.34
CA PHE A 173 -8.72 27.86 -12.71
C PHE A 173 -9.92 27.56 -13.64
N LEU A 174 -10.83 26.67 -13.22
CA LEU A 174 -12.01 26.32 -14.00
C LEU A 174 -12.90 27.54 -14.30
N TRP A 175 -13.27 28.31 -13.27
CA TRP A 175 -14.28 29.36 -13.37
C TRP A 175 -13.73 30.73 -13.74
N GLN A 176 -12.58 31.12 -13.18
CA GLN A 176 -12.05 32.49 -13.29
C GLN A 176 -11.00 32.61 -14.41
N GLY A 177 -10.12 31.60 -14.57
CA GLY A 177 -8.92 31.78 -15.41
C GLY A 177 -8.01 32.87 -14.84
N ASN A 178 -7.32 33.64 -15.70
CA ASN A 178 -6.45 34.79 -15.37
C ASN A 178 -7.19 36.14 -15.49
N LYS A 179 -8.52 36.14 -15.60
CA LYS A 179 -9.26 37.41 -15.62
C LYS A 179 -9.26 37.97 -14.20
N GLU A 180 -8.90 39.24 -14.05
CA GLU A 180 -8.91 39.95 -12.75
C GLU A 180 -10.33 40.09 -12.17
N ASN A 181 -11.36 39.97 -13.01
CA ASN A 181 -12.75 40.02 -12.57
C ASN A 181 -13.16 38.76 -11.79
N ARG A 182 -13.94 38.95 -10.72
CA ARG A 182 -14.57 37.88 -9.92
C ARG A 182 -15.46 37.01 -10.82
N GLY A 183 -14.94 35.88 -11.28
CA GLY A 183 -15.75 34.87 -11.97
C GLY A 183 -16.71 34.19 -10.99
N PHE A 184 -18.00 34.14 -11.35
CA PHE A 184 -19.02 33.46 -10.55
C PHE A 184 -18.80 31.94 -10.54
N HIS A 185 -18.87 31.34 -9.35
CA HIS A 185 -18.89 29.89 -9.20
C HIS A 185 -20.30 29.37 -9.48
N LEU A 186 -20.56 29.01 -10.73
CA LEU A 186 -21.90 28.65 -11.20
C LEU A 186 -22.46 27.37 -10.57
N VAL A 187 -21.58 26.45 -10.15
CA VAL A 187 -21.95 25.13 -9.63
C VAL A 187 -21.18 24.82 -8.36
N LYS A 188 -21.87 24.24 -7.36
CA LYS A 188 -21.24 23.74 -6.13
C LYS A 188 -20.11 22.76 -6.47
N TRP A 189 -18.96 22.89 -5.80
CA TRP A 189 -17.78 22.08 -6.13
C TRP A 189 -18.01 20.58 -5.99
N ASN A 190 -18.78 20.15 -5.00
CA ASN A 190 -19.11 18.73 -4.82
C ASN A 190 -19.85 18.17 -6.04
N ALA A 191 -20.77 18.94 -6.64
CA ALA A 191 -21.47 18.54 -7.86
C ALA A 191 -20.53 18.53 -9.09
N VAL A 192 -19.55 19.43 -9.13
CA VAL A 192 -18.51 19.44 -10.18
C VAL A 192 -17.63 18.19 -10.11
N THR A 193 -17.28 17.74 -8.90
CA THR A 193 -16.44 16.57 -8.67
C THR A 193 -17.15 15.23 -8.81
N THR A 194 -18.48 15.25 -8.94
CA THR A 194 -19.27 14.05 -9.22
C THR A 194 -18.90 13.48 -10.59
N GLY A 195 -18.96 12.16 -10.73
CA GLY A 195 -18.75 11.49 -12.01
C GLY A 195 -19.70 11.98 -13.12
N LYS A 196 -19.22 11.97 -14.38
CA LYS A 196 -20.02 12.40 -15.56
C LYS A 196 -21.34 11.63 -15.71
N LYS A 197 -21.34 10.33 -15.36
CA LYS A 197 -22.54 9.48 -15.40
C LYS A 197 -23.63 9.95 -14.43
N ASN A 198 -23.24 10.64 -13.37
CA ASN A 198 -24.13 11.13 -12.32
C ASN A 198 -24.32 12.66 -12.44
N GLY A 199 -24.13 13.23 -13.64
CA GLY A 199 -24.38 14.64 -13.94
C GLY A 199 -23.28 15.64 -13.56
N GLY A 200 -22.12 15.18 -13.07
CA GLY A 200 -20.97 16.05 -12.77
C GLY A 200 -20.02 16.30 -13.94
N LEU A 201 -18.98 17.10 -13.73
CA LEU A 201 -17.97 17.40 -14.78
C LEU A 201 -16.85 16.36 -14.86
N GLY A 202 -16.81 15.40 -13.92
CA GLY A 202 -15.82 14.34 -13.88
C GLY A 202 -14.44 14.79 -13.40
N ILE A 203 -14.37 15.87 -12.62
CA ILE A 203 -13.15 16.23 -11.85
C ILE A 203 -13.02 15.27 -10.68
N LYS A 204 -11.83 14.74 -10.39
CA LYS A 204 -11.69 13.78 -9.30
C LYS A 204 -11.81 14.46 -7.93
N ASN A 205 -12.59 13.85 -7.04
CA ASN A 205 -12.53 14.14 -5.61
C ASN A 205 -11.20 13.59 -5.07
N MET A 206 -10.30 14.49 -4.63
CA MET A 206 -8.95 14.12 -4.20
C MET A 206 -8.92 13.24 -2.96
N GLU A 207 -9.87 13.43 -2.05
CA GLU A 207 -9.93 12.63 -0.83
C GLU A 207 -10.32 11.18 -1.15
N LEU A 208 -11.35 10.99 -1.97
CA LEU A 208 -11.76 9.67 -2.43
C LEU A 208 -10.67 9.02 -3.31
N HIS A 209 -10.02 9.81 -4.17
CA HIS A 209 -8.93 9.31 -5.01
C HIS A 209 -7.72 8.85 -4.18
N GLY A 210 -7.31 9.64 -3.18
CA GLY A 210 -6.26 9.27 -2.24
C GLY A 210 -6.59 8.00 -1.45
N LYS A 211 -7.81 7.91 -0.90
CA LYS A 211 -8.28 6.68 -0.22
C LYS A 211 -8.22 5.46 -1.15
N ALA A 212 -8.70 5.58 -2.38
CA ALA A 212 -8.68 4.50 -3.36
C ALA A 212 -7.24 4.08 -3.76
N LEU A 213 -6.31 5.03 -3.84
CA LEU A 213 -4.89 4.75 -4.08
C LEU A 213 -4.25 4.03 -2.88
N LEU A 214 -4.51 4.47 -1.66
CA LEU A 214 -3.98 3.82 -0.45
C LEU A 214 -4.53 2.41 -0.25
N MET A 215 -5.80 2.16 -0.62
CA MET A 215 -6.37 0.81 -0.62
C MET A 215 -5.65 -0.17 -1.53
N LYS A 216 -4.95 0.32 -2.57
CA LYS A 216 -4.09 -0.53 -3.41
C LYS A 216 -3.05 -1.25 -2.57
N TRP A 217 -2.44 -0.57 -1.59
CA TRP A 217 -1.42 -1.18 -0.73
C TRP A 217 -1.95 -2.30 0.14
N LEU A 218 -3.21 -2.19 0.59
CA LEU A 218 -3.87 -3.27 1.31
C LEU A 218 -4.04 -4.50 0.42
N CYS A 219 -4.52 -4.31 -0.81
CA CYS A 219 -4.64 -5.42 -1.77
C CYS A 219 -3.29 -6.06 -2.10
N LYS A 220 -2.25 -5.23 -2.31
CA LYS A 220 -0.89 -5.72 -2.53
C LYS A 220 -0.37 -6.48 -1.31
N TYR A 221 -0.66 -6.01 -0.09
CA TYR A 221 -0.21 -6.66 1.14
C TYR A 221 -0.74 -8.09 1.26
N SER A 222 -2.02 -8.28 0.93
CA SER A 222 -2.70 -9.57 1.03
C SER A 222 -2.26 -10.58 -0.03
N ASN A 223 -1.85 -10.10 -1.21
CA ASN A 223 -1.53 -10.95 -2.36
C ASN A 223 -0.02 -11.08 -2.65
N GLU A 224 0.85 -10.15 -2.23
CA GLU A 224 2.28 -10.13 -2.55
C GLU A 224 3.18 -10.58 -1.39
N ASN A 225 3.04 -11.84 -0.97
CA ASN A 225 3.66 -12.36 0.27
C ASN A 225 5.18 -12.23 0.35
N GLN A 226 5.88 -12.35 -0.78
CA GLN A 226 7.33 -12.51 -0.85
C GLN A 226 8.09 -11.20 -1.00
N THR A 227 7.38 -10.08 -1.11
CA THR A 227 8.01 -8.77 -1.33
C THR A 227 8.64 -8.21 -0.06
N LEU A 228 9.79 -7.55 -0.20
CA LEU A 228 10.53 -6.98 0.95
C LEU A 228 9.65 -6.03 1.76
N TRP A 229 8.93 -5.11 1.10
CA TRP A 229 8.08 -4.13 1.78
C TRP A 229 6.96 -4.80 2.59
N ARG A 230 6.36 -5.90 2.08
CA ARG A 230 5.35 -6.68 2.82
C ARG A 230 5.97 -7.29 4.07
N ARG A 231 7.14 -7.93 3.93
CA ARG A 231 7.87 -8.52 5.07
C ARG A 231 8.21 -7.46 6.13
N VAL A 232 8.67 -6.28 5.70
CA VAL A 232 8.97 -5.14 6.59
C VAL A 232 7.73 -4.69 7.35
N ILE A 233 6.59 -4.56 6.67
CA ILE A 233 5.32 -4.17 7.31
C ILE A 233 4.85 -5.25 8.29
N GLY A 234 4.94 -6.53 7.90
CA GLY A 234 4.57 -7.66 8.75
C GLY A 234 5.44 -7.78 10.00
N ALA A 235 6.76 -7.61 9.87
CA ALA A 235 7.69 -7.62 11.01
C ALA A 235 7.43 -6.45 11.97
N LYS A 236 7.13 -5.26 11.44
CA LYS A 236 6.92 -4.05 12.24
C LYS A 236 5.56 -4.00 12.96
N TYR A 237 4.50 -4.47 12.30
CA TYR A 237 3.11 -4.32 12.77
C TYR A 237 2.42 -5.63 13.15
N GLU A 238 3.10 -6.76 12.93
CA GLU A 238 2.62 -8.13 13.13
C GLU A 238 1.41 -8.49 12.25
N ASN A 239 1.35 -9.76 11.83
CA ASN A 239 0.20 -10.29 11.10
C ASN A 239 -0.93 -10.64 12.08
N GLU A 240 -2.16 -10.29 11.73
CA GLU A 240 -3.36 -10.74 12.42
C GLU A 240 -3.81 -12.09 11.84
N ASP A 241 -3.76 -12.20 10.52
CA ASP A 241 -4.00 -13.42 9.76
C ASP A 241 -3.13 -13.43 8.48
N SER A 242 -3.42 -14.35 7.57
CA SER A 242 -2.71 -14.51 6.30
C SER A 242 -2.89 -13.35 5.31
N TRP A 243 -3.84 -12.45 5.53
CA TRP A 243 -4.30 -11.39 4.62
C TRP A 243 -3.99 -9.98 5.12
N MET A 244 -3.89 -9.77 6.43
CA MET A 244 -3.82 -8.44 7.04
C MET A 244 -2.93 -8.38 8.29
N THR A 245 -2.38 -7.20 8.57
CA THR A 245 -1.69 -6.90 9.83
C THR A 245 -2.66 -6.71 10.98
N LYS A 246 -2.17 -6.79 12.22
CA LYS A 246 -2.89 -6.32 13.40
C LYS A 246 -3.25 -4.84 13.28
N ILE A 247 -4.26 -4.44 14.05
CA ILE A 247 -4.66 -3.03 14.17
C ILE A 247 -3.50 -2.25 14.81
N VAL A 248 -3.12 -1.16 14.17
CA VAL A 248 -2.01 -0.33 14.64
C VAL A 248 -2.47 0.63 15.75
N THR A 249 -1.97 0.44 16.96
CA THR A 249 -2.34 1.20 18.16
C THR A 249 -1.48 2.46 18.40
N THR A 250 -0.37 2.62 17.67
CA THR A 250 0.54 3.79 17.81
C THR A 250 -0.20 5.12 17.66
N PRO A 251 0.20 6.21 18.35
CA PRO A 251 -0.49 7.51 18.31
C PRO A 251 -0.75 8.06 16.89
N TYR A 252 -1.83 8.82 16.75
CA TYR A 252 -2.31 9.30 15.46
C TYR A 252 -1.31 10.29 14.84
N GLY A 253 -0.93 10.06 13.57
CA GLY A 253 0.01 10.93 12.84
C GLY A 253 1.47 10.48 12.83
N ILE A 254 1.82 9.47 13.64
CA ILE A 254 3.17 8.89 13.68
C ILE A 254 3.30 7.75 12.66
N SER A 255 2.28 6.90 12.53
CA SER A 255 2.29 5.75 11.61
C SER A 255 1.46 6.01 10.35
N LEU A 256 2.14 5.96 9.20
CA LEU A 256 1.52 5.92 7.88
C LEU A 256 0.64 4.66 7.73
N TRP A 257 1.18 3.50 8.09
CA TRP A 257 0.49 2.22 7.96
C TRP A 257 -0.80 2.18 8.76
N ARG A 258 -0.87 2.84 9.93
CA ARG A 258 -2.13 3.00 10.69
C ARG A 258 -3.25 3.59 9.85
N SER A 259 -2.95 4.62 9.05
CA SER A 259 -3.95 5.27 8.20
C SER A 259 -4.35 4.41 6.99
N ILE A 260 -3.42 3.61 6.46
CA ILE A 260 -3.69 2.63 5.41
C ILE A 260 -4.53 1.47 5.95
N ARG A 261 -4.10 0.83 7.05
CA ARG A 261 -4.78 -0.30 7.72
C ARG A 261 -6.20 0.03 8.16
N ALA A 262 -6.48 1.28 8.56
CA ALA A 262 -7.82 1.73 8.89
C ALA A 262 -8.81 1.69 7.70
N LEU A 263 -8.31 1.66 6.45
CA LEU A 263 -9.16 1.52 5.26
C LEU A 263 -9.59 0.07 5.02
N TRP A 264 -9.04 -0.90 5.75
CA TRP A 264 -9.32 -2.33 5.53
C TRP A 264 -10.79 -2.67 5.67
N GLU A 265 -11.47 -2.17 6.71
CA GLU A 265 -12.90 -2.45 6.94
C GLU A 265 -13.78 -2.00 5.76
N LYS A 266 -13.35 -0.99 5.02
CA LYS A 266 -14.07 -0.47 3.84
C LYS A 266 -13.77 -1.26 2.56
N VAL A 267 -12.66 -1.98 2.51
CA VAL A 267 -12.21 -2.72 1.32
C VAL A 267 -12.48 -4.22 1.42
N LYS A 268 -12.40 -4.80 2.63
CA LYS A 268 -12.60 -6.24 2.89
C LYS A 268 -13.91 -6.78 2.27
N PRO A 269 -15.08 -6.13 2.45
CA PRO A 269 -16.34 -6.65 1.88
C PRO A 269 -16.36 -6.71 0.35
N LYS A 270 -15.46 -5.97 -0.31
CA LYS A 270 -15.34 -5.88 -1.77
C LYS A 270 -14.41 -6.95 -2.35
N PHE A 271 -13.87 -7.83 -1.51
CA PHE A 271 -13.10 -9.00 -1.91
C PHE A 271 -13.90 -10.29 -1.70
N LYS A 272 -13.61 -11.29 -2.53
CA LYS A 272 -13.91 -12.71 -2.34
C LYS A 272 -12.57 -13.44 -2.23
N MET A 273 -12.52 -14.59 -1.56
CA MET A 273 -11.30 -15.39 -1.55
C MET A 273 -11.33 -16.36 -2.71
N LYS A 274 -10.26 -16.39 -3.51
CA LYS A 274 -10.07 -17.37 -4.58
C LYS A 274 -9.08 -18.42 -4.11
N VAL A 275 -9.55 -19.66 -4.08
CA VAL A 275 -8.75 -20.81 -3.68
C VAL A 275 -7.68 -21.08 -4.73
N GLY A 276 -6.43 -21.12 -4.28
CA GLY A 276 -5.27 -21.62 -5.00
C GLY A 276 -4.78 -22.89 -4.29
N ASN A 277 -3.66 -22.78 -3.58
CA ASN A 277 -3.09 -23.88 -2.80
C ASN A 277 -3.83 -24.18 -1.49
N GLY A 278 -4.80 -23.35 -1.08
CA GLY A 278 -5.68 -23.58 0.07
C GLY A 278 -5.04 -23.34 1.43
N ASN A 279 -3.79 -22.85 1.49
CA ASN A 279 -3.02 -22.72 2.74
C ASN A 279 -3.40 -21.50 3.59
N LYS A 280 -4.08 -20.50 3.01
CA LYS A 280 -4.47 -19.28 3.72
C LYS A 280 -5.95 -19.25 4.10
N ILE A 281 -6.79 -19.92 3.31
CA ILE A 281 -8.24 -19.82 3.40
C ILE A 281 -8.75 -20.83 4.42
N LYS A 282 -9.39 -20.33 5.48
CA LYS A 282 -10.12 -21.16 6.46
C LYS A 282 -11.41 -21.65 5.85
N PHE A 283 -11.59 -22.97 5.78
CA PHE A 283 -12.71 -23.59 5.06
C PHE A 283 -14.08 -23.08 5.52
N TRP A 284 -14.30 -22.98 6.83
CA TRP A 284 -15.60 -22.57 7.38
C TRP A 284 -15.79 -21.05 7.43
N LYS A 285 -14.73 -20.31 7.79
CA LYS A 285 -14.80 -18.90 8.19
C LYS A 285 -14.62 -17.91 7.04
N ASP A 286 -14.00 -18.33 5.94
CA ASP A 286 -13.70 -17.43 4.84
C ASP A 286 -14.72 -17.55 3.69
N GLU A 287 -15.01 -16.44 3.02
CA GLU A 287 -15.93 -16.37 1.88
C GLU A 287 -15.21 -16.79 0.59
N TRP A 288 -14.95 -18.10 0.45
CA TRP A 288 -14.31 -18.69 -0.74
C TRP A 288 -15.29 -19.38 -1.69
N HIS A 289 -16.46 -19.76 -1.19
CA HIS A 289 -17.51 -20.38 -2.00
C HIS A 289 -18.46 -19.31 -2.58
N GLU A 290 -19.00 -19.53 -3.78
CA GLU A 290 -19.83 -18.54 -4.47
C GLU A 290 -21.11 -18.18 -3.71
N LYS A 291 -21.68 -19.17 -3.00
CA LYS A 291 -22.88 -19.03 -2.17
C LYS A 291 -22.65 -18.27 -0.85
N GLY A 292 -21.40 -17.99 -0.48
CA GLY A 292 -21.05 -17.25 0.73
C GLY A 292 -20.23 -18.06 1.74
N ASN A 293 -20.22 -17.58 2.99
CA ASN A 293 -19.49 -18.19 4.10
C ASN A 293 -20.21 -19.48 4.59
N LEU A 294 -19.47 -20.59 4.69
CA LEU A 294 -20.05 -21.90 5.01
C LEU A 294 -20.52 -22.04 6.47
N GLU A 295 -19.86 -21.38 7.42
CA GLU A 295 -20.30 -21.30 8.84
C GLU A 295 -21.70 -20.68 8.94
N THR A 296 -21.98 -19.64 8.15
CA THR A 296 -23.31 -18.99 8.13
C THR A 296 -24.37 -19.80 7.37
N LEU A 297 -23.99 -20.54 6.33
CA LEU A 297 -24.93 -21.33 5.53
C LEU A 297 -25.32 -22.66 6.20
N PHE A 298 -24.37 -23.29 6.90
CA PHE A 298 -24.53 -24.59 7.57
C PHE A 298 -24.04 -24.53 9.03
N PRO A 299 -24.67 -23.72 9.90
CA PRO A 299 -24.24 -23.56 11.29
C PRO A 299 -24.34 -24.86 12.09
N ASP A 300 -25.32 -25.71 11.77
CA ASP A 300 -25.50 -27.06 12.29
C ASP A 300 -24.31 -27.97 11.94
N ILE A 301 -23.91 -28.03 10.67
CA ILE A 301 -22.77 -28.86 10.24
C ILE A 301 -21.44 -28.30 10.77
N TYR A 302 -21.29 -26.97 10.82
CA TYR A 302 -20.13 -26.33 11.42
C TYR A 302 -19.96 -26.69 12.91
N ASN A 303 -21.06 -26.72 13.67
CA ASN A 303 -21.03 -27.11 15.08
C ASN A 303 -20.69 -28.60 15.26
N LEU A 304 -21.06 -29.46 14.32
CA LEU A 304 -20.66 -30.86 14.28
C LEU A 304 -19.18 -31.06 13.91
N ALA A 305 -18.60 -30.16 13.12
CA ALA A 305 -17.22 -30.29 12.66
C ALA A 305 -16.22 -30.30 13.83
N MET A 306 -15.32 -31.28 13.84
CA MET A 306 -14.24 -31.35 14.82
C MET A 306 -13.25 -30.20 14.63
N PHE A 307 -12.92 -29.88 13.37
CA PHE A 307 -11.91 -28.89 13.02
C PHE A 307 -12.52 -27.65 12.34
N GLN A 308 -12.90 -26.67 13.15
CA GLN A 308 -13.57 -25.44 12.70
C GLN A 308 -12.61 -24.36 12.18
N GLN A 309 -11.31 -24.45 12.49
CA GLN A 309 -10.29 -23.47 12.10
C GLN A 309 -9.38 -23.92 10.96
N ARG A 310 -9.54 -25.15 10.47
CA ARG A 310 -8.67 -25.70 9.42
C ARG A 310 -8.85 -24.96 8.10
N THR A 311 -7.75 -24.92 7.38
CA THR A 311 -7.66 -24.39 6.03
C THR A 311 -8.20 -25.39 5.01
N ILE A 312 -8.43 -24.94 3.78
CA ILE A 312 -8.85 -25.82 2.69
C ILE A 312 -7.78 -26.88 2.40
N ALA A 313 -6.49 -26.49 2.42
CA ALA A 313 -5.38 -27.42 2.18
C ALA A 313 -5.33 -28.56 3.20
N GLU A 314 -5.69 -28.28 4.46
CA GLU A 314 -5.69 -29.28 5.54
C GLU A 314 -6.91 -30.21 5.50
N LEU A 315 -7.97 -29.86 4.76
CA LEU A 315 -9.20 -30.66 4.63
C LEU A 315 -9.30 -31.37 3.27
N TRP A 316 -8.53 -30.95 2.27
CA TRP A 316 -8.55 -31.54 0.93
C TRP A 316 -7.44 -32.58 0.76
N THR A 317 -7.81 -33.84 0.55
CA THR A 317 -6.88 -34.96 0.29
C THR A 317 -6.96 -35.40 -1.17
N PRO A 318 -6.05 -36.27 -1.65
CA PRO A 318 -6.17 -36.87 -2.98
C PRO A 318 -7.48 -37.64 -3.22
N GLN A 319 -8.16 -38.06 -2.16
CA GLN A 319 -9.45 -38.74 -2.20
C GLN A 319 -10.66 -37.80 -2.06
N GLY A 320 -10.44 -36.49 -1.92
CA GLY A 320 -11.48 -35.46 -1.79
C GLY A 320 -11.52 -34.82 -0.41
N TRP A 321 -12.69 -34.36 0.01
CA TRP A 321 -12.85 -33.71 1.33
C TRP A 321 -12.75 -34.73 2.48
N ASN A 322 -11.91 -34.42 3.47
CA ASN A 322 -11.78 -35.19 4.71
C ASN A 322 -12.42 -34.45 5.88
N PHE A 323 -13.72 -34.67 6.09
CA PHE A 323 -14.45 -34.11 7.22
C PHE A 323 -14.52 -35.09 8.38
N ILE A 324 -14.11 -34.64 9.57
CA ILE A 324 -14.24 -35.38 10.82
C ILE A 324 -15.26 -34.65 11.69
N PHE A 325 -16.31 -35.37 12.09
CA PHE A 325 -17.37 -34.86 12.96
C PHE A 325 -17.18 -35.34 14.39
N ARG A 326 -17.65 -34.55 15.37
CA ARG A 326 -17.52 -34.84 16.81
C ARG A 326 -18.40 -36.00 17.26
N ARG A 327 -19.48 -36.27 16.50
CA ARG A 327 -20.42 -37.37 16.67
C ARG A 327 -21.04 -37.69 15.32
N GLU A 328 -21.75 -38.81 15.26
CA GLU A 328 -22.60 -39.12 14.12
C GLU A 328 -23.73 -38.09 13.99
N PRO A 329 -24.12 -37.73 12.75
CA PRO A 329 -25.24 -36.83 12.50
C PRO A 329 -26.55 -37.50 12.96
N ASN A 330 -27.43 -36.72 13.59
CA ASN A 330 -28.77 -37.20 13.91
C ASN A 330 -29.63 -37.23 12.65
N ASP A 331 -30.73 -37.98 12.66
CA ASP A 331 -31.62 -38.14 11.49
C ASP A 331 -32.06 -36.82 10.86
N TRP A 332 -32.33 -35.80 11.68
CA TRP A 332 -32.73 -34.47 11.19
C TRP A 332 -31.58 -33.64 10.60
N GLU A 333 -30.32 -33.99 10.86
CA GLU A 333 -29.12 -33.35 10.30
C GLU A 333 -28.68 -34.00 8.98
N VAL A 334 -29.12 -35.22 8.68
CA VAL A 334 -28.70 -35.99 7.49
C VAL A 334 -29.00 -35.25 6.19
N MET A 335 -30.19 -34.67 6.05
CA MET A 335 -30.55 -33.91 4.84
C MET A 335 -29.66 -32.68 4.65
N ARG A 336 -29.38 -31.96 5.74
CA ARG A 336 -28.50 -30.78 5.72
C ARG A 336 -27.05 -31.13 5.42
N LEU A 337 -26.58 -32.27 5.93
CA LEU A 337 -25.27 -32.80 5.61
C LEU A 337 -25.16 -33.18 4.13
N ALA A 338 -26.18 -33.82 3.56
CA ALA A 338 -26.22 -34.17 2.14
C ALA A 338 -26.19 -32.91 1.25
N GLU A 339 -26.97 -31.87 1.59
CA GLU A 339 -26.94 -30.57 0.92
C GLU A 339 -25.56 -29.91 0.99
N PHE A 340 -24.93 -29.94 2.17
CA PHE A 340 -23.58 -29.42 2.37
C PHE A 340 -22.55 -30.16 1.51
N LEU A 341 -22.55 -31.50 1.54
CA LEU A 341 -21.61 -32.32 0.76
C LEU A 341 -21.79 -32.11 -0.74
N ASN A 342 -23.03 -32.00 -1.22
CA ASN A 342 -23.30 -31.69 -2.63
C ASN A 342 -22.77 -30.30 -3.03
N LEU A 343 -22.94 -29.31 -2.15
CA LEU A 343 -22.45 -27.95 -2.40
C LEU A 343 -20.92 -27.90 -2.51
N VAL A 344 -20.20 -28.56 -1.61
CA VAL A 344 -18.72 -28.57 -1.63
C VAL A 344 -18.14 -29.60 -2.60
N GLY A 345 -18.94 -30.57 -3.04
CA GLY A 345 -18.53 -31.63 -3.97
C GLY A 345 -18.13 -31.13 -5.36
N ASN A 346 -18.59 -29.94 -5.76
CA ASN A 346 -18.20 -29.29 -7.02
C ASN A 346 -16.79 -28.67 -7.00
N PHE A 347 -16.08 -28.76 -5.88
CA PHE A 347 -14.72 -28.24 -5.78
C PHE A 347 -13.75 -29.08 -6.61
N THR A 348 -13.07 -28.44 -7.57
CA THR A 348 -12.20 -29.11 -8.55
C THR A 348 -10.77 -29.37 -8.06
N GLY A 349 -10.47 -28.96 -6.82
CA GLY A 349 -9.18 -29.21 -6.16
C GLY A 349 -8.25 -27.99 -6.09
N LEU A 350 -7.14 -28.20 -5.37
CA LEU A 350 -6.11 -27.20 -5.13
C LEU A 350 -5.27 -26.92 -6.38
N GLN A 351 -4.68 -25.73 -6.41
CA GLN A 351 -3.84 -25.24 -7.51
C GLN A 351 -2.41 -24.99 -7.04
N ALA A 352 -1.46 -24.92 -7.98
CA ALA A 352 -0.06 -24.64 -7.67
C ALA A 352 0.20 -23.18 -7.22
N TYR A 353 -0.69 -22.25 -7.59
CA TYR A 353 -0.57 -20.85 -7.21
C TYR A 353 -1.12 -20.58 -5.80
N GLU A 354 -0.66 -19.53 -5.13
CA GLU A 354 -1.13 -19.16 -3.79
C GLU A 354 -2.59 -18.69 -3.78
N ASP A 355 -3.27 -18.87 -2.64
CA ASP A 355 -4.57 -18.24 -2.39
C ASP A 355 -4.53 -16.72 -2.57
N MET A 356 -5.59 -16.16 -3.16
CA MET A 356 -5.67 -14.74 -3.50
C MET A 356 -6.97 -14.09 -3.04
N LEU A 357 -6.90 -12.81 -2.66
CA LEU A 357 -8.09 -11.96 -2.60
C LEU A 357 -8.47 -11.50 -4.00
N TRP A 358 -9.67 -11.90 -4.41
CA TRP A 358 -10.29 -11.60 -5.69
C TRP A 358 -11.19 -10.36 -5.59
N TRP A 359 -10.86 -9.32 -6.36
CA TRP A 359 -11.61 -8.07 -6.35
C TRP A 359 -12.97 -8.20 -7.06
N LYS A 360 -14.07 -7.92 -6.35
CA LYS A 360 -15.44 -7.99 -6.89
C LYS A 360 -15.76 -6.88 -7.91
N GLY A 361 -14.96 -5.82 -7.97
CA GLY A 361 -15.26 -4.64 -8.79
C GLY A 361 -14.92 -4.75 -10.28
N ASN A 362 -14.44 -5.90 -10.75
CA ASN A 362 -14.34 -6.23 -12.18
C ASN A 362 -14.25 -7.76 -12.40
N ASN A 363 -14.47 -8.19 -13.64
CA ASN A 363 -14.49 -9.61 -14.02
C ASN A 363 -13.09 -10.28 -14.01
N LYS A 364 -12.00 -9.49 -13.89
CA LYS A 364 -10.63 -10.00 -13.88
C LYS A 364 -10.12 -10.29 -12.47
N GLY A 365 -10.83 -9.87 -11.42
CA GLY A 365 -10.40 -10.05 -10.04
C GLY A 365 -9.24 -9.17 -9.59
N GLU A 366 -8.73 -8.31 -10.49
CA GLU A 366 -7.60 -7.43 -10.21
C GLU A 366 -8.07 -6.15 -9.54
N PHE A 367 -7.39 -5.73 -8.47
CA PHE A 367 -7.67 -4.43 -7.87
C PHE A 367 -7.33 -3.28 -8.83
N LYS A 368 -8.33 -2.45 -9.14
CA LYS A 368 -8.16 -1.24 -9.95
C LYS A 368 -8.64 -0.03 -9.19
N VAL A 369 -7.72 0.91 -8.93
CA VAL A 369 -7.97 2.18 -8.23
C VAL A 369 -9.18 2.91 -8.82
N HIS A 370 -9.32 2.91 -10.15
CA HIS A 370 -10.44 3.54 -10.84
C HIS A 370 -11.80 2.89 -10.51
N SER A 371 -11.86 1.56 -10.43
CA SER A 371 -13.09 0.85 -10.02
C SER A 371 -13.42 1.11 -8.55
N THR A 372 -12.42 1.11 -7.68
CA THR A 372 -12.56 1.41 -6.25
C THR A 372 -13.07 2.82 -6.01
N TYR A 373 -12.51 3.80 -6.73
CA TYR A 373 -12.95 5.19 -6.67
C TYR A 373 -14.43 5.32 -7.03
N ARG A 374 -14.88 4.70 -8.13
CA ARG A 374 -16.28 4.75 -8.55
C ARG A 374 -17.23 4.15 -7.51
N LEU A 375 -16.87 3.01 -6.92
CA LEU A 375 -17.67 2.39 -5.88
C LEU A 375 -17.81 3.27 -4.63
N MET A 376 -16.77 4.04 -4.29
CA MET A 376 -16.82 4.99 -3.17
C MET A 376 -17.65 6.23 -3.48
N ASP A 377 -17.52 6.74 -4.70
CA ASP A 377 -18.27 7.91 -5.17
C ASP A 377 -19.77 7.64 -5.16
N GLN A 378 -20.17 6.43 -5.57
CA GLN A 378 -21.56 5.96 -5.51
C GLN A 378 -22.08 5.77 -4.08
N SER A 379 -21.26 5.31 -3.14
CA SER A 379 -21.67 5.13 -1.74
C SER A 379 -21.68 6.42 -0.89
N SER A 380 -21.19 7.53 -1.45
CA SER A 380 -21.14 8.84 -0.77
C SER A 380 -22.30 9.75 -1.20
N GLN A 381 -23.16 9.27 -2.11
CA GLN A 381 -24.44 9.84 -2.51
C GLN A 381 -25.54 9.13 -1.73
#